data_AF-A0A832YSR2-F1
#
_entry.id   AF-A0A832YSR2-F1
#
_cell.length_a   1.000
_cell.length_b   1.000
_cell.length_c   1.000
_cell.angle_alpha   90.00
_cell.angle_beta   90.00
_cell.angle_gamma   90.00
#
_symmetry.space_group_name_H-M   'P 1'
#
loop_
_entity.id
_entity.type
_entity.pdbx_description
1 polymer ?
#
loop_
_entity_poly.entity_id
_entity_poly.type
_entity_poly.pdbx_seq_one_letter_code
_entity_poly.pdbx_strand_id
1 'polypeptide(L)'
;MDITQFLPDLGVGFISGAVIGWGVKVALKIVAALLALYFLSLLYLAKLGIISINTDALKGLLGNFESSLISFGSQIVGLIHSISLGAGFAAGFALGFKKG
;
A
#
# COMPACT_ATOMS: atom_id res chain seq x y z
N MET A 1 -31.10 2.48 -13.40
CA MET A 1 -29.80 1.78 -13.30
C MET A 1 -30.11 0.33 -13.02
N ASP A 2 -29.83 -0.53 -13.99
CA ASP A 2 -30.24 -1.93 -13.96
C ASP A 2 -29.37 -2.70 -12.96
N ILE A 3 -30.02 -3.15 -11.89
CA ILE A 3 -29.45 -3.93 -10.77
C ILE A 3 -28.70 -5.19 -11.26
N THR A 4 -29.04 -5.66 -12.46
CA THR A 4 -28.47 -6.83 -13.13
C THR A 4 -27.04 -6.62 -13.64
N GLN A 5 -26.61 -5.40 -13.97
CA GLN A 5 -25.21 -5.09 -14.31
C GLN A 5 -24.35 -4.76 -13.09
N PHE A 6 -24.96 -4.27 -12.02
CA PHE A 6 -24.26 -3.85 -10.81
C PHE A 6 -23.66 -5.02 -10.02
N LEU A 7 -24.36 -6.16 -9.98
CA LEU A 7 -23.93 -7.35 -9.23
C LEU A 7 -22.68 -8.05 -9.81
N PRO A 8 -22.58 -8.30 -11.13
CA PRO A 8 -21.37 -8.86 -11.71
C PRO A 8 -20.16 -7.91 -11.62
N ASP A 9 -20.34 -6.60 -11.83
CA ASP A 9 -19.25 -5.61 -11.72
C ASP A 9 -18.68 -5.55 -10.29
N LEU A 10 -19.55 -5.59 -9.29
CA LEU A 10 -19.15 -5.63 -7.88
C LEU A 10 -18.43 -6.94 -7.52
N GLY A 11 -18.89 -8.07 -8.08
CA GLY A 11 -18.27 -9.38 -7.90
C GLY A 11 -16.87 -9.47 -8.51
N VAL A 12 -16.70 -8.98 -9.74
CA VAL A 12 -15.38 -8.93 -10.41
C VAL A 12 -14.43 -7.98 -9.69
N GLY A 13 -14.92 -6.81 -9.26
CA GLY A 13 -14.16 -5.89 -8.42
C GLY A 13 -13.71 -6.55 -7.12
N PHE A 14 -14.60 -7.26 -6.43
CA PHE A 14 -14.28 -7.95 -5.18
C PHE A 14 -13.21 -9.04 -5.33
N ILE A 15 -13.35 -9.92 -6.34
CA ILE A 15 -12.38 -11.00 -6.55
C ILE A 15 -11.02 -10.44 -6.92
N SER A 16 -10.97 -9.50 -7.88
CA SER A 16 -9.72 -8.85 -8.29
C SER A 16 -9.07 -8.10 -7.12
N GLY A 17 -9.86 -7.34 -6.36
CA GLY A 17 -9.42 -6.68 -5.13
C GLY A 17 -8.82 -7.66 -4.13
N ALA A 18 -9.48 -8.79 -3.86
CA ALA A 18 -8.99 -9.78 -2.90
C ALA A 18 -7.66 -10.42 -3.31
N VAL A 19 -7.50 -10.77 -4.59
CA VAL A 19 -6.24 -11.33 -5.12
C VAL A 19 -5.11 -10.30 -5.02
N ILE A 20 -5.38 -9.06 -5.42
CA ILE A 20 -4.40 -7.96 -5.38
C ILE A 20 -4.03 -7.65 -3.92
N GLY A 21 -5.01 -7.53 -3.01
CA GLY A 21 -4.78 -7.24 -1.60
C GLY A 21 -3.91 -8.28 -0.92
N TRP A 22 -4.09 -9.56 -1.24
CA TRP A 22 -3.23 -10.63 -0.76
C TRP A 22 -1.79 -10.49 -1.30
N GLY A 23 -1.64 -10.27 -2.61
CA GLY A 23 -0.33 -10.09 -3.25
C GLY A 23 0.45 -8.89 -2.70
N VAL A 24 -0.24 -7.76 -2.45
CA VAL A 24 0.35 -6.56 -1.86
C VAL A 24 0.91 -6.85 -0.46
N LYS A 25 0.21 -7.62 0.37
CA LYS A 25 0.72 -7.95 1.72
C LYS A 25 1.96 -8.82 1.69
N VAL A 26 2.03 -9.77 0.76
CA VAL A 26 3.23 -10.60 0.54
C VAL A 26 4.38 -9.72 0.08
N ALA A 27 4.15 -8.83 -0.89
CA ALA A 27 5.17 -7.89 -1.35
C ALA A 27 5.67 -6.98 -0.21
N LEU A 28 4.77 -6.44 0.62
CA LEU A 28 5.13 -5.61 1.77
C LEU A 28 6.01 -6.37 2.78
N LYS A 29 5.73 -7.64 3.05
CA LYS A 29 6.57 -8.47 3.94
C LYS A 29 8.00 -8.60 3.40
N ILE A 30 8.16 -8.82 2.09
CA ILE A 30 9.46 -8.95 1.44
C ILE A 30 10.20 -7.60 1.46
N VAL A 31 9.53 -6.51 1.09
CA VAL A 31 10.13 -5.16 1.09
C VAL A 31 10.51 -4.75 2.51
N ALA A 32 9.68 -5.02 3.52
CA ALA A 32 9.99 -4.74 4.91
C ALA A 32 11.21 -5.53 5.40
N ALA A 33 11.34 -6.80 5.01
CA ALA A 33 12.52 -7.60 5.33
C ALA A 33 13.80 -7.04 4.69
N LEU A 34 13.73 -6.62 3.42
CA LEU A 34 14.85 -5.97 2.73
C LEU A 34 15.24 -4.64 3.38
N LEU A 35 14.26 -3.81 3.71
CA LEU A 35 14.47 -2.54 4.41
C LEU A 35 15.10 -2.77 5.78
N ALA A 36 14.59 -3.71 6.57
CA ALA A 36 15.15 -4.03 7.88
C ALA A 36 16.61 -4.47 7.78
N LEU A 37 16.93 -5.35 6.82
CA LEU A 37 18.31 -5.78 6.58
C LEU A 37 19.21 -4.62 6.15
N TYR A 38 18.70 -3.73 5.29
CA TYR A 38 19.42 -2.54 4.86
C TYR A 38 19.70 -1.57 6.00
N PHE A 39 18.69 -1.26 6.83
CA PHE A 39 18.84 -0.42 8.01
C PHE A 39 19.80 -1.04 9.03
N LEU A 40 19.77 -2.37 9.21
CA LEU A 40 20.69 -3.07 10.09
C LEU A 40 22.14 -2.92 9.63
N SER A 41 22.39 -3.02 8.32
CA SER A 41 23.70 -2.77 7.72
C SER A 41 24.16 -1.32 7.94
N LEU A 42 23.28 -0.34 7.71
CA LEU A 42 23.57 1.09 7.95
C LEU A 42 23.89 1.38 9.42
N LEU A 43 23.11 0.84 10.35
CA LEU A 43 23.34 0.99 11.79
C LEU A 43 24.71 0.40 12.21
N TYR A 44 25.10 -0.72 11.61
CA TYR A 44 26.41 -1.33 11.85
C TYR A 44 27.56 -0.43 11.38
N LEU A 45 27.47 0.11 10.16
CA LEU A 45 28.48 1.05 9.63
C LEU A 45 28.51 2.38 10.39
N ALA A 46 27.36 2.86 10.87
CA ALA A 46 27.27 4.04 11.72
C ALA A 46 27.94 3.82 13.08
N LYS A 47 27.81 2.63 13.70
CA LYS A 47 28.51 2.29 14.95
C LYS A 47 30.02 2.21 14.78
N LEU A 48 30.50 1.83 13.61
CA LEU A 48 31.92 1.83 13.26
C LEU A 48 32.46 3.25 12.96
N GLY A 49 31.59 4.27 12.92
CA GLY A 49 31.98 5.66 12.66
C GLY A 49 32.28 5.96 11.19
N ILE A 50 31.97 5.05 10.27
CA ILE A 50 32.29 5.17 8.84
C ILE A 50 31.25 6.05 8.12
N ILE A 51 30.01 6.11 8.63
CA ILE A 51 28.89 6.85 8.01
C ILE A 51 28.21 7.75 9.05
N SER A 52 27.96 9.01 8.68
CA SER A 52 27.10 9.94 9.44
C SER A 52 25.67 9.90 8.88
N ILE A 53 24.69 9.60 9.73
CA ILE A 53 23.28 9.53 9.34
C ILE A 53 22.66 10.93 9.50
N ASN A 54 22.29 11.56 8.39
CA ASN A 54 21.55 12.82 8.40
C ASN A 54 20.06 12.56 8.70
N THR A 55 19.66 12.79 9.95
CA THR A 55 18.30 12.56 10.44
C THR A 55 17.27 13.55 9.87
N ASP A 56 17.68 14.77 9.48
CA ASP A 56 16.79 15.76 8.87
C ASP A 56 16.43 15.39 7.43
N ALA A 57 17.41 14.95 6.64
CA ALA A 57 17.17 14.45 5.29
C ALA A 57 16.26 13.21 5.30
N LEU A 58 16.44 12.32 6.28
CA LEU A 58 15.60 11.14 6.45
C LEU A 58 14.14 11.50 6.78
N LYS A 59 13.92 12.48 7.67
CA LYS A 59 12.59 13.00 7.98
C LYS A 59 11.94 13.66 6.77
N GLY A 60 12.71 14.42 5.98
CA GLY A 60 12.23 15.01 4.73
C GLY A 60 11.76 13.97 3.71
N LEU A 61 12.52 12.88 3.55
CA LEU A 61 12.12 11.75 2.70
C LEU A 61 10.83 11.08 3.20
N LEU A 62 10.69 10.90 4.51
CA LEU A 62 9.50 10.31 5.11
C LEU A 62 8.26 11.22 4.93
N GLY A 63 8.42 12.53 5.11
CA GLY A 63 7.34 13.50 4.89
C GLY A 63 6.87 13.57 3.43
N ASN A 64 7.81 13.46 2.47
CA ASN A 64 7.48 13.39 1.05
C ASN A 64 6.72 12.09 0.70
N PHE A 65 7.12 10.97 1.31
CA PHE A 65 6.45 9.69 1.15
C PHE A 65 5.02 9.74 1.71
N GLU A 66 4.84 10.29 2.91
CA GLU A 66 3.52 10.45 3.55
C GLU A 66 2.59 11.36 2.72
N SER A 67 3.11 12.49 2.25
CA SER A 67 2.37 13.42 1.38
C SER A 67 1.92 12.75 0.08
N SER A 68 2.79 11.92 -0.51
CA SER A 68 2.47 11.15 -1.71
C SER A 68 1.37 10.13 -1.42
N LEU A 69 1.46 9.40 -0.30
CA LEU A 69 0.44 8.44 0.12
C LEU A 69 -0.93 9.09 0.31
N ILE A 70 -0.98 10.27 0.93
CA ILE A 70 -2.21 11.04 1.13
C ILE A 70 -2.81 11.47 -0.21
N SER A 71 -1.98 11.95 -1.14
CA SER A 71 -2.41 12.32 -2.50
C SER A 71 -2.97 11.13 -3.28
N PHE A 72 -2.31 9.97 -3.21
CA PHE A 72 -2.84 8.74 -3.80
C PHE A 72 -4.17 8.32 -3.15
N GLY A 73 -4.27 8.41 -1.82
CA GLY A 73 -5.49 8.12 -1.08
C GLY A 73 -6.67 8.98 -1.52
N SER A 74 -6.47 10.29 -1.70
CA SER A 74 -7.53 11.19 -2.14
C SER A 74 -7.99 10.91 -3.59
N GLN A 75 -7.08 10.53 -4.49
CA GLN A 75 -7.42 10.10 -5.85
C GLN A 75 -8.21 8.78 -5.86
N ILE A 76 -7.86 7.83 -4.99
CA ILE A 76 -8.60 6.57 -4.84
C ILE A 76 -10.00 6.84 -4.30
N VAL A 77 -10.16 7.76 -3.33
CA VAL A 77 -11.49 8.19 -2.83
C VAL A 77 -12.36 8.79 -3.94
N GLY A 78 -11.76 9.51 -4.90
CA GLY A 78 -12.44 9.97 -6.10
C GLY A 78 -12.98 8.83 -6.98
N LEU A 79 -12.21 7.75 -7.14
CA LEU A 79 -12.59 6.55 -7.91
C LEU A 79 -13.73 5.75 -7.24
N ILE A 80 -13.84 5.77 -5.91
CA ILE A 80 -14.91 5.07 -5.18
C ILE A 80 -16.31 5.64 -5.49
N HIS A 81 -16.41 6.88 -5.99
CA HIS A 81 -17.67 7.45 -6.46
C HIS A 81 -18.20 6.80 -7.76
N SER A 82 -17.38 5.98 -8.45
CA SER A 82 -17.87 4.94 -9.37
C SER A 82 -18.28 3.68 -8.58
N ILE A 83 -19.39 3.82 -7.84
CA ILE A 83 -19.73 3.04 -6.64
C ILE A 83 -19.70 1.51 -6.82
N SER A 84 -20.06 0.98 -7.99
CA SER A 84 -20.20 -0.49 -8.16
C SER A 84 -18.86 -1.22 -8.10
N LEU A 85 -17.92 -0.84 -8.95
CA LEU A 85 -16.66 -1.57 -9.13
C LEU A 85 -15.65 -1.15 -8.04
N GLY A 86 -15.61 0.15 -7.71
CA GLY A 86 -14.72 0.68 -6.66
C GLY A 86 -15.04 0.16 -5.27
N ALA A 87 -16.33 0.04 -4.89
CA ALA A 87 -16.72 -0.49 -3.58
C ALA A 87 -16.47 -2.00 -3.48
N GLY A 88 -16.79 -2.76 -4.54
CA GLY A 88 -16.46 -4.19 -4.62
C GLY A 88 -14.96 -4.43 -4.47
N PHE A 89 -14.16 -3.68 -5.24
CA PHE A 89 -12.71 -3.74 -5.17
C PHE A 89 -12.16 -3.37 -3.80
N ALA A 90 -12.58 -2.26 -3.20
CA ALA A 90 -12.10 -1.84 -1.88
C ALA A 90 -12.43 -2.86 -0.79
N ALA A 91 -13.64 -3.42 -0.80
CA ALA A 91 -14.05 -4.47 0.14
C ALA A 91 -13.25 -5.76 -0.06
N GLY A 92 -13.09 -6.19 -1.31
CA GLY A 92 -12.28 -7.36 -1.67
C GLY A 92 -10.82 -7.18 -1.28
N PHE A 93 -10.24 -6.03 -1.62
CA PHE A 93 -8.87 -5.63 -1.28
C PHE A 93 -8.64 -5.64 0.23
N ALA A 94 -9.53 -5.01 1.01
CA ALA A 94 -9.41 -4.99 2.45
C ALA A 94 -9.43 -6.41 3.05
N LEU A 95 -10.28 -7.30 2.54
CA LEU A 95 -10.30 -8.71 2.97
C LEU A 95 -9.05 -9.48 2.55
N GLY A 96 -8.61 -9.35 1.30
CA GLY A 96 -7.39 -9.97 0.79
C GLY A 96 -6.15 -9.52 1.57
N PHE A 97 -6.06 -8.21 1.83
CA PHE A 97 -5.01 -7.61 2.63
C PHE A 97 -5.07 -8.06 4.10
N LYS A 98 -6.26 -8.14 4.71
CA LYS A 98 -6.37 -8.63 6.09
C LYS A 98 -5.91 -10.08 6.21
N LYS A 99 -6.21 -10.92 5.21
CA LYS A 99 -5.97 -12.36 5.23
C LYS A 99 -4.57 -12.80 4.74
N GLY A 100 -3.85 -11.96 3.98
CA GLY A 100 -2.48 -12.23 3.49
C GLY A 100 -1.37 -12.12 4.50
#